data_AF-A0A532T1K6-F1
#
_entry.id   AF-A0A532T1K6-F1
#
_cell.length_a   1.000
_cell.length_b   1.000
_cell.length_c   1.000
_cell.angle_alpha   90.00
_cell.angle_beta   90.00
_cell.angle_gamma   90.00
#
_symmetry.space_group_name_H-M   'P 1'
#
loop_
_entity.id
_entity.type
_entity.pdbx_description
1 polymer ?
#
loop_
_entity_poly.entity_id
_entity_poly.type
_entity_poly.pdbx_seq_one_letter_code
_entity_poly.pdbx_strand_id
1 'polypeptide(L)'
;MKVLPADKTCINSGFLCSNCQARLDSGEITEFEIDLAKDLIKLEEEEENFAFLRDISFYKAIDYEDVVILVVAKKDKLKISQELIDWIKETYEIDEIILIEKTYKPRPVVEALINPYKLVSLNEIFLATGD
;
A
#
# COMPACT_ATOMS: atom_id res chain seq x y z
N MET A 1 -7.37 -10.39 -4.78
CA MET A 1 -7.35 -9.20 -3.92
C MET A 1 -8.72 -8.54 -4.01
N LYS A 2 -9.21 -7.98 -2.90
CA LYS A 2 -10.54 -7.35 -2.84
C LYS A 2 -10.57 -5.93 -3.40
N VAL A 3 -9.52 -5.17 -3.14
CA VAL A 3 -9.36 -3.78 -3.57
C VAL A 3 -7.96 -3.61 -4.10
N LEU A 4 -7.84 -2.83 -5.18
CA LEU A 4 -6.61 -2.48 -5.87
C LEU A 4 -6.60 -0.98 -6.17
N PRO A 5 -5.42 -0.37 -6.37
CA PRO A 5 -5.29 1.05 -6.73
C PRO A 5 -5.95 1.39 -8.07
N ALA A 6 -5.96 0.44 -9.02
CA ALA A 6 -6.60 0.55 -10.33
C ALA A 6 -7.54 -0.64 -10.60
N ASP A 7 -8.32 -0.56 -11.69
CA ASP A 7 -9.25 -1.63 -12.06
C ASP A 7 -8.51 -2.95 -12.36
N LYS A 8 -8.97 -4.08 -11.80
CA LYS A 8 -8.33 -5.41 -11.99
C LYS A 8 -8.12 -5.74 -13.47
N THR A 9 -9.09 -5.41 -14.33
CA THR A 9 -8.99 -5.65 -15.78
C THR A 9 -7.88 -4.84 -16.43
N CYS A 10 -7.68 -3.58 -16.01
CA CYS A 10 -6.63 -2.72 -16.56
C CYS A 10 -5.23 -3.20 -16.13
N ILE A 11 -5.10 -3.61 -14.86
CA ILE A 11 -3.85 -4.16 -14.33
C ILE A 11 -3.46 -5.46 -15.05
N ASN A 12 -4.43 -6.36 -15.25
CA ASN A 12 -4.18 -7.63 -15.93
C ASN A 12 -3.89 -7.46 -17.43
N SER A 13 -4.56 -6.52 -18.11
CA SER A 13 -4.36 -6.28 -19.54
C SER A 13 -3.09 -5.48 -19.84
N GLY A 14 -2.60 -4.69 -18.89
CA GLY A 14 -1.54 -3.69 -19.12
C GLY A 14 -2.01 -2.45 -19.88
N PHE A 15 -3.31 -2.32 -20.18
CA PHE A 15 -3.90 -1.18 -20.84
C PHE A 15 -4.86 -0.46 -19.91
N LEU A 16 -4.53 0.79 -19.56
CA LEU A 16 -5.35 1.61 -18.67
C LEU A 16 -6.58 2.17 -19.41
N CYS A 17 -7.74 2.08 -18.78
CA CYS A 17 -8.93 2.79 -19.22
C CYS A 17 -8.75 4.31 -19.02
N SER A 18 -9.60 5.14 -19.65
CA SER A 18 -9.51 6.60 -19.53
C SER A 18 -9.54 7.11 -18.09
N ASN A 19 -10.25 6.41 -17.19
CA ASN A 19 -10.31 6.77 -15.78
C ASN A 19 -8.99 6.43 -15.05
N CYS A 20 -8.45 5.22 -15.22
CA CYS A 20 -7.17 4.85 -14.61
C CYS A 20 -6.02 5.68 -15.17
N GLN A 21 -6.04 6.00 -16.46
CA GLN A 21 -5.06 6.89 -17.07
C GLN A 21 -5.13 8.30 -16.46
N ALA A 22 -6.32 8.90 -16.33
CA ALA A 22 -6.46 10.22 -15.72
C ALA A 22 -5.98 10.25 -14.25
N ARG A 23 -6.14 9.15 -13.51
CA ARG A 23 -5.63 9.00 -12.13
C ARG A 23 -4.11 8.86 -12.08
N LEU A 24 -3.52 8.22 -13.09
CA LEU A 24 -2.07 8.15 -13.26
C LEU A 24 -1.50 9.53 -13.63
N ASP A 25 -2.13 10.22 -14.58
CA ASP A 25 -1.74 11.54 -15.06
C ASP A 25 -1.84 12.61 -13.96
N SER A 26 -2.80 12.46 -13.02
CA SER A 26 -2.96 13.37 -11.87
C SER A 26 -2.03 13.03 -10.70
N GLY A 27 -1.30 11.90 -10.75
CA GLY A 27 -0.48 11.39 -9.65
C GLY A 27 -1.29 10.80 -8.48
N GLU A 28 -2.59 10.53 -8.67
CA GLU A 28 -3.39 9.84 -7.66
C GLU A 28 -2.91 8.40 -7.46
N ILE A 29 -2.57 7.73 -8.57
CA ILE A 29 -1.89 6.44 -8.62
C ILE A 29 -0.56 6.59 -9.35
N THR A 30 0.39 5.70 -9.08
CA THR A 30 1.73 5.66 -9.69
C THR A 30 1.93 4.41 -10.56
N GLU A 31 2.93 4.43 -11.44
CA GLU A 31 3.31 3.25 -12.23
C GLU A 31 3.75 2.10 -11.30
N PHE A 32 4.53 2.41 -10.27
CA PHE A 32 4.93 1.47 -9.22
C PHE A 32 3.72 0.77 -8.57
N GLU A 33 2.66 1.52 -8.24
CA GLU A 33 1.43 0.96 -7.68
C GLU A 33 0.75 -0.03 -8.63
N ILE A 34 0.78 0.25 -9.94
CA ILE A 34 0.16 -0.61 -10.96
C ILE A 34 0.98 -1.89 -11.13
N ASP A 35 2.30 -1.78 -11.19
CA ASP A 35 3.21 -2.92 -11.34
C ASP A 35 3.17 -3.83 -10.11
N LEU A 36 3.25 -3.25 -8.91
CA LEU A 36 3.11 -4.00 -7.66
C LEU A 36 1.75 -4.71 -7.59
N ALA A 37 0.66 -4.01 -7.92
CA ALA A 37 -0.66 -4.61 -7.94
C ALA A 37 -0.75 -5.78 -8.95
N LYS A 38 -0.10 -5.67 -10.11
CA LYS A 38 -0.06 -6.72 -11.12
C LYS A 38 0.65 -7.96 -10.61
N ASP A 39 1.80 -7.80 -9.99
CA ASP A 39 2.57 -8.95 -9.51
C ASP A 39 1.92 -9.61 -8.29
N LEU A 40 1.28 -8.84 -7.40
CA LEU A 40 0.48 -9.39 -6.31
C LEU A 40 -0.71 -10.23 -6.80
N ILE A 41 -1.35 -9.84 -7.91
CA ILE A 41 -2.43 -10.65 -8.53
C ILE A 41 -1.87 -11.95 -9.10
N LYS A 42 -0.70 -11.92 -9.74
CA LYS A 42 -0.06 -13.14 -10.27
C LYS A 42 0.28 -14.10 -9.13
N LEU A 43 0.90 -13.62 -8.05
CA LEU A 43 1.20 -14.44 -6.87
C LEU A 43 -0.07 -15.05 -6.27
N GLU A 44 -1.14 -14.28 -6.15
CA GLU A 44 -2.44 -14.77 -5.66
C GLU A 44 -3.03 -15.92 -6.52
N GLU A 45 -2.75 -15.91 -7.83
CA GLU A 45 -3.29 -16.85 -8.81
C GLU A 45 -2.39 -18.08 -9.00
N GLU A 46 -1.07 -17.90 -8.96
CA GLU A 46 -0.07 -18.92 -9.30
C GLU A 46 0.46 -19.69 -8.08
N GLU A 47 0.47 -19.08 -6.89
CA GLU A 47 1.17 -19.60 -5.71
C GLU A 47 0.21 -19.83 -4.54
N GLU A 48 0.05 -21.09 -4.09
CA GLU A 48 -0.93 -21.46 -3.06
C GLU A 48 -0.66 -20.81 -1.69
N ASN A 49 0.61 -20.59 -1.33
CA ASN A 49 1.04 -19.90 -0.11
C ASN A 49 0.57 -18.43 -0.08
N PHE A 50 0.33 -17.80 -1.24
CA PHE A 50 -0.16 -16.43 -1.36
C PHE A 50 -1.67 -16.32 -1.61
N ALA A 51 -2.42 -17.42 -1.52
CA ALA A 51 -3.87 -17.41 -1.73
C ALA A 51 -4.63 -16.46 -0.76
N PHE A 52 -4.05 -16.13 0.40
CA PHE A 52 -4.61 -15.16 1.36
C PHE A 52 -4.72 -13.73 0.79
N LEU A 53 -3.95 -13.39 -0.26
CA LEU A 53 -4.05 -12.11 -0.97
C LEU A 53 -5.46 -11.89 -1.55
N ARG A 54 -6.23 -12.96 -1.83
CA ARG A 54 -7.65 -12.89 -2.22
C ARG A 54 -8.46 -12.01 -1.29
N ASP A 55 -8.17 -12.09 0.00
CA ASP A 55 -8.91 -11.42 1.07
C ASP A 55 -8.37 -10.07 1.48
N ILE A 56 -7.26 -9.62 0.88
CA ILE A 56 -6.56 -8.38 1.20
C ILE A 56 -7.07 -7.23 0.31
N SER A 57 -7.22 -6.06 0.91
CA SER A 57 -7.56 -4.80 0.24
C SER A 57 -6.34 -3.89 0.25
N PHE A 58 -5.76 -3.67 -0.93
CA PHE A 58 -4.59 -2.81 -1.14
C PHE A 58 -5.05 -1.49 -1.75
N TYR A 59 -4.78 -0.38 -1.07
CA TYR A 59 -5.28 0.93 -1.46
C TYR A 59 -4.24 1.80 -2.13
N LYS A 60 -3.00 1.76 -1.63
CA LYS A 60 -1.93 2.65 -2.08
C LYS A 60 -0.56 2.07 -1.75
N ALA A 61 0.39 2.26 -2.64
CA ALA A 61 1.82 2.18 -2.32
C ALA A 61 2.46 3.54 -2.56
N ILE A 62 3.36 3.92 -1.67
CA ILE A 62 4.12 5.16 -1.77
C ILE A 62 5.59 4.76 -1.70
N ASP A 63 6.29 5.00 -2.79
CA ASP A 63 7.70 4.70 -2.94
C ASP A 63 8.56 5.93 -2.59
N TYR A 64 9.51 5.72 -1.68
CA TYR A 64 10.54 6.68 -1.28
C TYR A 64 11.94 6.08 -1.47
N GLU A 65 12.16 5.37 -2.58
CA GLU A 65 13.42 4.71 -2.98
C GLU A 65 13.80 3.58 -2.02
N ASP A 66 14.30 3.92 -0.83
CA ASP A 66 14.74 2.94 0.18
C ASP A 66 13.55 2.38 1.00
N VAL A 67 12.44 3.13 1.05
CA VAL A 67 11.29 2.80 1.90
C VAL A 67 9.98 2.84 1.11
N VAL A 68 9.22 1.76 1.17
CA VAL A 68 7.88 1.70 0.59
C VAL A 68 6.82 1.64 1.67
N ILE A 69 5.85 2.54 1.59
CA ILE A 69 4.68 2.56 2.48
C ILE A 69 3.51 1.90 1.77
N LEU A 70 3.00 0.80 2.35
CA LEU A 70 1.81 0.11 1.83
C LEU A 70 0.60 0.42 2.70
N VAL A 71 -0.46 0.94 2.08
CA VAL A 71 -1.74 1.25 2.72
C VAL A 71 -2.74 0.13 2.44
N VAL A 72 -3.16 -0.55 3.50
CA VAL A 72 -4.05 -1.72 3.42
C VAL A 72 -5.30 -1.53 4.28
N ALA A 73 -6.34 -2.34 4.08
CA ALA A 73 -7.51 -2.26 4.95
C ALA A 73 -7.19 -2.63 6.40
N LYS A 74 -8.01 -2.09 7.29
CA LYS A 74 -7.98 -2.44 8.71
C LYS A 74 -8.14 -3.96 8.87
N LYS A 75 -7.29 -4.57 9.69
CA LYS A 75 -7.14 -6.02 9.92
C LYS A 75 -6.43 -6.80 8.81
N ASP A 76 -6.23 -6.25 7.62
CA ASP A 76 -5.47 -6.95 6.57
C ASP A 76 -3.95 -6.90 6.85
N LYS A 77 -3.47 -5.88 7.58
CA LYS A 77 -2.09 -5.81 8.06
C LYS A 77 -1.64 -7.08 8.81
N LEU A 78 -2.54 -7.71 9.59
CA LEU A 78 -2.24 -8.93 10.35
C LEU A 78 -2.19 -10.20 9.48
N LYS A 79 -2.71 -10.14 8.25
CA LYS A 79 -2.72 -11.26 7.31
C LYS A 79 -1.50 -11.27 6.39
N ILE A 80 -0.80 -10.14 6.29
CA ILE A 80 0.41 -10.01 5.49
C ILE A 80 1.50 -10.83 6.17
N SER A 81 1.99 -11.86 5.48
CA SER A 81 3.08 -12.71 5.95
C SER A 81 4.43 -12.01 5.78
N GLN A 82 5.41 -12.41 6.59
CA GLN A 82 6.80 -11.96 6.43
C GLN A 82 7.35 -12.38 5.05
N GLU A 83 6.99 -13.57 4.58
CA GLU A 83 7.37 -14.08 3.26
C GLU A 83 6.93 -13.15 2.12
N LEU A 84 5.72 -12.56 2.20
CA LEU A 84 5.26 -11.58 1.21
C LEU A 84 6.09 -10.29 1.29
N ILE A 85 6.40 -9.83 2.51
CA ILE A 85 7.23 -8.63 2.71
C ILE A 85 8.61 -8.84 2.09
N ASP A 86 9.23 -9.99 2.37
CA ASP A 86 10.56 -10.33 1.86
C ASP A 86 10.54 -10.45 0.33
N TRP A 87 9.51 -11.08 -0.23
CA TRP A 87 9.34 -11.16 -1.69
C TRP A 87 9.22 -9.78 -2.35
N ILE A 88 8.44 -8.85 -1.78
CA ILE A 88 8.32 -7.48 -2.32
C ILE A 88 9.68 -6.78 -2.24
N LYS A 89 10.39 -6.90 -1.12
CA LYS A 89 11.72 -6.29 -0.95
C LYS A 89 12.73 -6.79 -1.97
N GLU A 90 12.78 -8.10 -2.18
CA GLU A 90 13.71 -8.71 -3.14
C GLU A 90 13.36 -8.36 -4.59
N THR A 91 12.07 -8.33 -4.93
CA THR A 91 11.61 -8.10 -6.31
C THR A 91 11.83 -6.66 -6.77
N TYR A 92 11.67 -5.69 -5.87
CA TYR A 92 11.74 -4.26 -6.18
C TYR A 92 12.97 -3.57 -5.56
N GLU A 93 13.91 -4.33 -5.00
CA GLU A 93 15.13 -3.82 -4.36
C GLU A 93 14.86 -2.78 -3.26
N ILE A 94 13.86 -3.04 -2.41
CA ILE A 94 13.42 -2.15 -1.33
C ILE A 94 14.05 -2.56 0.00
N ASP A 95 14.62 -1.61 0.73
CA ASP A 95 15.23 -1.89 2.04
C ASP A 95 14.16 -2.06 3.14
N GLU A 96 13.15 -1.19 3.18
CA GLU A 96 12.14 -1.19 4.23
C GLU A 96 10.70 -1.07 3.70
N ILE A 97 9.79 -1.83 4.31
CA ILE A 97 8.35 -1.74 4.02
C ILE A 97 7.61 -1.36 5.29
N ILE A 98 6.87 -0.24 5.22
CA ILE A 98 6.02 0.23 6.32
C ILE A 98 4.56 -0.07 5.98
N LEU A 99 3.94 -0.96 6.77
CA LEU A 99 2.52 -1.31 6.62
C LEU A 99 1.63 -0.37 7.44
N ILE A 100 0.73 0.36 6.77
CA ILE A 100 -0.23 1.27 7.38
C ILE A 100 -1.66 0.79 7.11
N GLU A 101 -2.48 0.75 8.16
CA GLU A 101 -3.92 0.53 7.99
C GLU A 101 -4.62 1.82 7.56
N LYS A 102 -5.46 1.76 6.54
CA LYS A 102 -6.29 2.88 6.11
C LYS A 102 -7.17 3.37 7.26
N THR A 103 -6.97 4.61 7.67
CA THR A 103 -7.68 5.25 8.79
C THR A 103 -7.77 6.76 8.58
N TYR A 104 -8.76 7.39 9.20
CA TYR A 104 -8.86 8.86 9.27
C TYR A 104 -8.22 9.42 10.55
N LYS A 105 -7.72 8.55 11.44
CA LYS A 105 -7.09 8.97 12.70
C LYS A 105 -5.59 9.14 12.47
N PRO A 106 -4.99 10.30 12.81
CA PRO A 106 -3.56 10.53 12.58
C PRO A 106 -2.67 9.66 13.47
N ARG A 107 -3.08 9.42 14.73
CA ARG A 107 -2.26 8.72 15.73
C ARG A 107 -1.78 7.32 15.29
N PRO A 108 -2.64 6.39 14.81
CA PRO A 108 -2.18 5.09 14.33
C PRO A 108 -1.27 5.15 13.10
N VAL A 109 -1.43 6.17 12.24
CA VAL A 109 -0.57 6.38 11.07
C VAL A 109 0.83 6.75 11.54
N VAL A 110 0.95 7.72 12.44
CA VAL A 110 2.23 8.14 13.02
C VAL A 110 2.89 6.98 13.78
N GLU A 111 2.14 6.23 14.60
CA GLU A 111 2.65 5.05 15.30
C GLU A 111 3.19 3.97 14.35
N ALA A 112 2.57 3.78 13.18
CA ALA A 112 3.05 2.84 12.18
C ALA A 112 4.34 3.33 11.50
N LEU A 113 4.43 4.63 11.19
CA LEU A 113 5.59 5.25 10.55
C LEU A 113 6.85 5.23 11.41
N ILE A 114 6.71 5.30 12.74
CA ILE A 114 7.85 5.36 13.67
C ILE A 114 8.15 4.01 14.35
N ASN A 115 7.59 2.89 13.87
CA ASN A 115 7.88 1.58 14.44
C ASN A 115 9.40 1.30 14.36
N PRO A 116 10.06 0.70 15.39
CA PRO A 116 9.53 0.12 16.63
C PRO A 116 9.45 1.10 17.81
N TYR A 117 9.65 2.41 17.58
CA TYR A 117 9.58 3.41 18.62
C TYR A 117 8.14 3.64 19.11
N LYS A 118 8.02 4.06 20.37
CA LYS A 118 6.72 4.30 21.02
C LYS A 118 6.35 5.77 20.97
N LEU A 119 5.19 6.08 20.40
CA LEU A 119 4.61 7.42 20.45
C LEU A 119 4.16 7.77 21.89
N VAL A 120 4.84 8.71 22.52
CA VAL A 120 4.53 9.15 23.90
C VAL A 120 3.32 10.10 23.91
N SER A 121 3.33 11.12 23.05
CA SER A 121 2.27 12.12 22.95
C SER A 121 2.12 12.63 21.52
N LEU A 122 0.90 13.01 21.14
CA LEU A 122 0.58 13.72 19.92
C LEU A 122 -0.32 14.90 20.29
N ASN A 123 0.13 16.13 20.05
CA ASN A 123 -0.62 17.34 20.33
C ASN A 123 -0.98 18.03 19.02
N GLU A 124 -2.22 18.48 18.92
CA GLU A 124 -2.71 19.33 17.82
C GLU A 124 -2.73 20.77 18.34
N ILE A 125 -2.07 21.68 17.63
CA ILE A 125 -1.97 23.09 17.98
C ILE A 125 -2.72 23.88 16.91
N PHE A 126 -3.72 24.64 17.33
CA PHE A 126 -4.46 25.54 16.45
C PHE A 126 -3.84 26.93 16.51
N LEU A 127 -3.41 27.45 15.37
CA LEU A 127 -2.85 28.79 15.27
C LEU A 127 -3.95 29.83 15.19
N ALA A 128 -3.64 31.07 15.59
CA ALA A 128 -4.58 32.19 15.50
C ALA A 128 -4.98 32.53 14.05
N THR A 129 -4.22 32.04 13.07
CA THR A 129 -4.51 32.14 11.63
C THR A 129 -5.62 31.19 11.19
N GLY A 130 -6.01 30.21 12.03
CA GLY A 130 -6.98 29.17 11.67
C GLY A 130 -6.36 27.95 10.99
N ASP A 131 -5.02 27.90 10.92
CA ASP A 131 -4.23 26.73 10.49
C ASP A 131 -3.96 25.76 11.65
#